data_AF-A0A957TV13-F1
#
_entry.id   AF-A0A957TV13-F1
#
_cell.length_a   1.000
_cell.length_b   1.000
_cell.length_c   1.000
_cell.angle_alpha   90.00
_cell.angle_beta   90.00
_cell.angle_gamma   90.00
#
_symmetry.space_group_name_H-M   'P 1'
#
loop_
_entity.id
_entity.type
_entity.pdbx_description
1 polymer ?
#
loop_
_entity_poly.entity_id
_entity_poly.type
_entity_poly.pdbx_seq_one_letter_code
_entity_poly.pdbx_strand_id
1 'polypeptide(L)'
;MRITFPIMSIVLAMLLTLMPGSAHAQDACPAIPANGPGVQRIEGLGIYSNYALPQIVVDQPVMAMIDDGLAAQGDRDSFPPNAGQVIGVLTSDFFTSPFSFTINLPAEGLGLQVDLDQDGEDDAGVQVYQVALNQNMLNTVPLAGIAQGPVLSSYYRDPLTEEIVEGALVVYAPDDQQG
;
A
#
# COMPACT_ATOMS: atom_id res chain seq x y z
N MET A 1 -6.36 57.04 25.19
CA MET A 1 -6.46 55.97 24.17
C MET A 1 -5.09 55.31 24.04
N ARG A 2 -4.90 54.14 24.65
CA ARG A 2 -3.69 53.30 24.51
C ARG A 2 -4.18 51.85 24.44
N ILE A 3 -4.04 51.25 23.27
CA ILE A 3 -4.49 49.89 22.95
C ILE A 3 -3.33 48.95 23.29
N THR A 4 -3.53 48.06 24.26
CA THR A 4 -2.60 46.97 24.61
C THR A 4 -2.80 45.78 23.68
N PHE A 5 -1.71 45.33 23.06
CA PHE A 5 -1.63 44.17 22.17
C PHE A 5 -1.73 42.84 22.94
N PRO A 6 -2.61 41.89 22.55
CA PRO A 6 -2.49 40.49 22.95
C PRO A 6 -2.19 39.61 21.74
N ILE A 7 -1.05 39.82 21.07
CA ILE A 7 -0.65 38.97 19.92
C ILE A 7 0.25 37.80 20.37
N MET A 8 0.88 37.89 21.55
CA MET A 8 1.84 36.88 22.00
C MET A 8 1.21 35.59 22.55
N SER A 9 -0.07 35.60 22.92
CA SER A 9 -0.73 34.43 23.52
C SER A 9 -1.36 33.46 22.52
N ILE A 10 -1.55 33.86 21.26
CA ILE A 10 -2.18 32.99 20.24
C ILE A 10 -1.16 32.02 19.63
N VAL A 11 0.11 32.42 19.54
CA VAL A 11 1.16 31.57 18.93
C VAL A 11 1.53 30.38 19.83
N LEU A 12 1.42 30.50 21.16
CA LEU A 12 1.75 29.42 22.09
C LEU A 12 0.64 28.34 22.19
N ALA A 13 -0.62 28.70 21.88
CA ALA A 13 -1.74 27.75 21.90
C ALA A 13 -1.81 26.86 20.65
N MET A 14 -1.19 27.29 19.54
CA MET A 14 -1.21 26.54 18.27
C MET A 14 -0.12 25.47 18.17
N LEU A 15 0.85 25.46 19.10
CA LEU A 15 1.93 24.46 19.13
C LEU A 15 1.59 23.17 19.89
N LEU A 16 0.45 23.11 20.59
CA LEU A 16 0.08 21.97 21.45
C LEU A 16 -0.81 20.90 20.78
N THR A 17 -1.14 21.03 19.49
CA THR A 17 -2.03 20.08 18.80
C THR A 17 -1.34 19.12 17.84
N LEU A 18 -0.01 19.12 17.73
CA LEU A 18 0.70 18.03 17.05
C LEU A 18 0.88 16.85 18.02
N MET A 19 -0.23 16.19 18.35
CA MET A 19 -0.13 14.82 18.79
C MET A 19 0.16 13.96 17.57
N PRO A 20 1.23 13.15 17.54
CA PRO A 20 1.37 12.11 16.54
C PRO A 20 0.17 11.18 16.72
N GLY A 21 -0.74 11.19 15.75
CA GLY A 21 -1.78 10.17 15.68
C GLY A 21 -1.06 8.84 15.52
N SER A 22 -1.19 7.96 16.51
CA SER A 22 -0.86 6.55 16.30
C SER A 22 -1.75 6.06 15.17
N ALA A 23 -1.14 5.73 14.03
CA ALA A 23 -1.79 4.88 13.07
C ALA A 23 -1.98 3.53 13.77
N HIS A 24 -3.23 3.15 13.99
CA HIS A 24 -3.56 1.80 14.39
C HIS A 24 -3.78 1.02 13.10
N ALA A 25 -2.95 0.01 12.86
CA ALA A 25 -3.28 -1.06 11.93
C ALA A 25 -4.70 -1.55 12.24
N GLN A 26 -5.47 -1.84 11.20
CA GLN A 26 -6.86 -2.25 11.32
C GLN A 26 -6.96 -3.47 12.27
N ASP A 27 -7.60 -3.31 13.44
CA ASP A 27 -7.59 -4.27 14.57
C ASP A 27 -8.14 -5.68 14.24
N ALA A 28 -8.72 -5.88 13.06
CA ALA A 28 -9.12 -7.19 12.58
C ALA A 28 -9.05 -7.27 11.06
N CYS A 29 -8.30 -8.25 10.55
CA CYS A 29 -8.42 -8.68 9.16
C CYS A 29 -9.87 -9.16 8.92
N PRO A 30 -10.57 -8.70 7.87
CA PRO A 30 -11.93 -9.17 7.57
C PRO A 30 -11.95 -10.70 7.45
N ALA A 31 -12.83 -11.36 8.20
CA ALA A 31 -12.98 -12.82 8.10
C ALA A 31 -13.45 -13.21 6.70
N ILE A 32 -12.62 -13.97 5.98
CA ILE A 32 -12.97 -14.52 4.66
C ILE A 32 -13.82 -15.78 4.86
N PRO A 33 -15.00 -15.92 4.21
CA PRO A 33 -15.80 -17.14 4.32
C PRO A 33 -15.05 -18.36 3.77
N ALA A 34 -14.88 -19.39 4.60
CA ALA A 34 -14.13 -20.60 4.26
C ALA A 34 -14.67 -21.40 3.04
N ASN A 35 -15.92 -21.16 2.64
CA ASN A 35 -16.59 -21.87 1.54
C ASN A 35 -17.26 -20.90 0.55
N GLY A 36 -16.55 -19.83 0.17
CA GLY A 36 -16.97 -18.89 -0.85
C GLY A 36 -15.81 -18.52 -1.78
N PRO A 37 -16.05 -17.72 -2.83
CA PRO A 37 -15.03 -17.27 -3.79
C PRO A 37 -13.93 -16.35 -3.18
N GLY A 38 -13.74 -16.35 -1.87
CA GLY A 38 -12.84 -15.45 -1.17
C GLY A 38 -13.26 -13.98 -1.26
N VAL A 39 -12.32 -13.09 -0.94
CA VAL A 39 -12.47 -11.65 -1.23
C VAL A 39 -12.32 -11.46 -2.73
N GLN A 40 -13.29 -10.81 -3.36
CA GLN A 40 -13.27 -10.54 -4.81
C GLN A 40 -12.84 -9.12 -5.16
N ARG A 41 -12.81 -8.24 -4.17
CA ARG A 41 -12.59 -6.81 -4.38
C ARG A 41 -11.98 -6.18 -3.14
N ILE A 42 -10.98 -5.35 -3.37
CA ILE A 42 -10.43 -4.44 -2.38
C ILE A 42 -11.03 -3.06 -2.64
N GLU A 43 -11.63 -2.48 -1.61
CA GLU A 43 -12.04 -1.09 -1.58
C GLU A 43 -11.22 -0.40 -0.49
N GLY A 44 -10.61 0.73 -0.83
CA GLY A 44 -9.66 1.38 0.08
C GLY A 44 -9.63 2.89 -0.06
N LEU A 45 -8.94 3.51 0.89
CA LEU A 45 -8.67 4.93 0.92
C LEU A 45 -7.16 5.16 0.84
N GLY A 46 -6.73 6.00 -0.10
CA GLY A 46 -5.39 6.55 -0.14
C GLY A 46 -5.35 7.89 0.58
N ILE A 47 -4.45 8.01 1.55
CA ILE A 47 -4.27 9.20 2.37
C ILE A 47 -2.88 9.76 2.12
N TYR A 48 -2.78 11.06 1.87
CA TYR A 48 -1.51 11.76 1.85
C TYR A 48 -1.64 13.14 2.49
N SER A 49 -0.57 13.56 3.17
CA SER A 49 -0.45 14.89 3.76
C SER A 49 0.55 15.78 3.01
N ASN A 50 1.39 15.19 2.14
CA ASN A 50 2.38 15.92 1.36
C ASN A 50 1.73 16.59 0.14
N TYR A 51 1.63 17.92 0.18
CA TYR A 51 1.07 18.74 -0.90
C TYR A 51 1.82 18.67 -2.23
N ALA A 52 3.06 18.17 -2.26
CA ALA A 52 3.81 17.97 -3.49
C ALA A 52 3.36 16.74 -4.29
N LEU A 53 2.72 15.76 -3.64
CA LEU A 53 2.36 14.49 -4.31
C LEU A 53 1.45 14.70 -5.53
N PRO A 54 0.39 15.52 -5.47
CA PRO A 54 -0.45 15.77 -6.64
C PRO A 54 0.25 16.58 -7.73
N GLN A 55 1.36 17.25 -7.40
CA GLN A 55 2.18 18.01 -8.36
C GLN A 55 3.26 17.17 -9.04
N ILE A 56 3.69 16.08 -8.41
CA ILE A 56 4.67 15.14 -8.97
C ILE A 56 3.94 14.01 -9.72
N VAL A 57 2.75 13.63 -9.25
CA VAL A 57 1.85 12.65 -9.90
C VAL A 57 0.80 13.36 -10.74
N VAL A 58 1.25 14.08 -11.75
CA VAL A 58 0.40 15.02 -12.51
C VAL A 58 -0.52 14.35 -13.52
N ASP A 59 -0.06 13.32 -14.24
CA ASP A 59 -0.76 12.93 -15.46
C ASP A 59 -1.49 11.59 -15.40
N GLN A 60 -1.07 10.61 -14.60
CA GLN A 60 -1.66 9.26 -14.59
C GLN A 60 -1.48 8.53 -13.23
N PRO A 61 -2.10 8.99 -12.14
CA PRO A 61 -2.13 8.22 -10.89
C PRO A 61 -2.90 6.91 -11.10
N VAL A 62 -2.30 5.80 -10.70
CA VAL A 62 -2.93 4.47 -10.82
C VAL A 62 -2.75 3.70 -9.52
N MET A 63 -3.84 3.12 -9.01
CA MET A 63 -3.77 2.13 -7.95
C MET A 63 -3.54 0.76 -8.58
N ALA A 64 -2.65 -0.04 -8.00
CA ALA A 64 -2.40 -1.39 -8.46
C ALA A 64 -2.05 -2.30 -7.29
N MET A 65 -2.41 -3.57 -7.42
CA MET A 65 -1.82 -4.65 -6.65
C MET A 65 -0.57 -5.09 -7.39
N ILE A 66 0.58 -5.09 -6.72
CA ILE A 66 1.90 -5.40 -7.29
C ILE A 66 2.54 -6.50 -6.47
N ASP A 67 3.04 -7.54 -7.13
CA ASP A 67 3.79 -8.63 -6.51
C ASP A 67 4.95 -8.09 -5.69
N ASP A 68 5.08 -8.62 -4.48
CA ASP A 68 6.10 -8.24 -3.52
C ASP A 68 6.67 -9.46 -2.78
N GLY A 69 6.54 -10.66 -3.35
CA GLY A 69 6.94 -11.92 -2.70
C GLY A 69 8.42 -11.95 -2.33
N LEU A 70 9.30 -11.59 -3.27
CA LEU A 70 10.74 -11.52 -3.02
C LEU A 70 11.08 -10.48 -1.94
N ALA A 71 10.39 -9.34 -1.94
CA ALA A 71 10.57 -8.30 -0.93
C ALA A 71 10.05 -8.71 0.46
N ALA A 72 9.10 -9.65 0.52
CA ALA A 72 8.65 -10.30 1.76
C ALA A 72 9.69 -11.31 2.29
N GLN A 73 10.41 -12.00 1.40
CA GLN A 73 11.57 -12.86 1.76
C GLN A 73 12.84 -12.07 2.09
N GLY A 74 12.82 -10.74 1.94
CA GLY A 74 13.96 -9.86 2.23
C GLY A 74 14.88 -9.56 1.06
N ASP A 75 14.56 -10.02 -0.15
CA ASP A 75 15.24 -9.59 -1.38
C ASP A 75 14.74 -8.20 -1.80
N ARG A 76 15.68 -7.25 -1.90
CA ARG A 76 15.39 -5.82 -2.11
C ARG A 76 15.84 -5.31 -3.47
N ASP A 77 16.61 -6.13 -4.18
CA ASP A 77 17.22 -5.75 -5.44
C ASP A 77 16.40 -6.29 -6.62
N SER A 78 15.59 -7.32 -6.37
CA SER A 78 14.70 -7.87 -7.36
C SER A 78 13.47 -7.00 -7.61
N PHE A 79 13.10 -6.91 -8.88
CA PHE A 79 11.89 -6.19 -9.29
C PHE A 79 10.70 -7.13 -9.43
N PRO A 80 9.49 -6.65 -9.09
CA PRO A 80 8.27 -7.43 -9.29
C PRO A 80 8.10 -7.87 -10.76
N PRO A 81 7.64 -9.10 -11.01
CA PRO A 81 7.33 -9.53 -12.36
C PRO A 81 6.13 -8.74 -12.92
N ASN A 82 6.17 -8.48 -14.23
CA ASN A 82 5.06 -7.84 -14.95
C ASN A 82 3.72 -8.59 -14.85
N ALA A 83 3.77 -9.93 -14.72
CA ALA A 83 2.57 -10.77 -14.59
C ALA A 83 1.86 -10.58 -13.23
N GLY A 84 2.61 -10.17 -12.20
CA GLY A 84 2.11 -9.97 -10.84
C GLY A 84 1.46 -8.60 -10.60
N GLN A 85 0.85 -8.00 -11.63
CA GLN A 85 0.21 -6.68 -11.54
C GLN A 85 -1.29 -6.75 -11.81
N VAL A 86 -2.11 -6.19 -10.92
CA VAL A 86 -3.56 -6.03 -11.11
C VAL A 86 -3.93 -4.56 -10.96
N ILE A 87 -4.46 -3.98 -12.03
CA ILE A 87 -4.80 -2.56 -12.06
C ILE A 87 -6.15 -2.29 -11.37
N GLY A 88 -6.16 -1.30 -10.50
CA GLY A 88 -7.34 -0.73 -9.87
C GLY A 88 -7.83 0.53 -10.54
N VAL A 89 -8.93 1.05 -10.01
CA VAL A 89 -9.59 2.27 -10.45
C VAL A 89 -9.71 3.22 -9.27
N LEU A 90 -9.30 4.47 -9.46
CA LEU A 90 -9.62 5.55 -8.55
C LEU A 90 -11.11 5.86 -8.65
N THR A 91 -11.82 5.83 -7.53
CA THR A 91 -13.27 6.06 -7.47
C THR A 91 -13.63 7.45 -6.95
N SER A 92 -12.63 8.24 -6.56
CA SER A 92 -12.75 9.67 -6.29
C SER A 92 -11.57 10.44 -6.89
N ASP A 93 -11.60 11.77 -6.76
CA ASP A 93 -10.52 12.65 -7.19
C ASP A 93 -9.23 12.41 -6.38
N PHE A 94 -8.16 11.98 -7.05
CA PHE A 94 -6.83 11.81 -6.45
C PHE A 94 -6.24 13.14 -5.94
N PHE A 95 -6.57 14.27 -6.57
CA PHE A 95 -6.07 15.59 -6.17
C PHE A 95 -6.68 16.09 -4.86
N THR A 96 -7.64 15.34 -4.28
CA THR A 96 -8.29 15.61 -3.00
C THR A 96 -8.07 14.42 -2.06
N SER A 97 -7.27 14.59 -1.00
CA SER A 97 -7.08 13.55 0.03
C SER A 97 -8.17 13.64 1.12
N PRO A 98 -8.69 12.51 1.64
CA PRO A 98 -8.44 11.14 1.18
C PRO A 98 -9.12 10.86 -0.18
N PHE A 99 -8.49 10.03 -1.00
CA PHE A 99 -9.09 9.52 -2.23
C PHE A 99 -9.48 8.05 -2.09
N SER A 100 -10.53 7.61 -2.78
CA SER A 100 -10.98 6.23 -2.76
C SER A 100 -10.57 5.47 -4.01
N PHE A 101 -10.40 4.15 -3.88
CA PHE A 101 -10.08 3.27 -4.99
C PHE A 101 -10.73 1.90 -4.84
N THR A 102 -10.72 1.17 -5.95
CA THR A 102 -11.19 -0.22 -6.02
C THR A 102 -10.25 -1.06 -6.88
N ILE A 103 -9.91 -2.26 -6.41
CA ILE A 103 -9.17 -3.27 -7.18
C ILE A 103 -10.05 -4.53 -7.22
N ASN A 104 -10.37 -5.02 -8.41
CA ASN A 104 -11.02 -6.32 -8.56
C ASN A 104 -9.96 -7.41 -8.52
N LEU A 105 -10.12 -8.37 -7.61
CA LEU A 105 -9.16 -9.43 -7.39
C LEU A 105 -9.37 -10.56 -8.41
N PRO A 106 -8.31 -11.09 -9.04
CA PRO A 106 -8.40 -12.30 -9.83
C PRO A 106 -8.76 -13.49 -8.93
N ALA A 107 -9.33 -14.53 -9.54
CA ALA A 107 -9.67 -15.76 -8.83
C ALA A 107 -8.42 -16.48 -8.30
N GLU A 108 -7.29 -16.35 -9.00
CA GLU A 108 -5.99 -16.90 -8.64
C GLU A 108 -4.93 -15.81 -8.75
N GLY A 109 -3.91 -15.86 -7.89
CA GLY A 109 -2.75 -14.98 -7.98
C GLY A 109 -1.89 -15.34 -9.19
N LEU A 110 -1.30 -14.32 -9.82
CA LEU A 110 -0.41 -14.42 -10.99
C LEU A 110 1.04 -14.01 -10.68
N GLY A 111 1.37 -13.91 -9.39
CA GLY A 111 2.67 -13.51 -8.86
C GLY A 111 3.55 -14.72 -8.56
N LEU A 112 4.74 -14.42 -8.03
CA LEU A 112 5.70 -15.38 -7.57
C LEU A 112 5.21 -16.02 -6.26
N GLN A 113 5.36 -17.34 -6.19
CA GLN A 113 5.14 -18.10 -4.97
C GLN A 113 6.42 -18.11 -4.14
N VAL A 114 6.28 -17.77 -2.86
CA VAL A 114 7.36 -17.65 -1.89
C VAL A 114 7.00 -18.38 -0.61
N ASP A 115 7.90 -19.23 -0.14
CA ASP A 115 7.89 -19.83 1.20
C ASP A 115 8.36 -18.77 2.21
N LEU A 116 7.59 -18.55 3.28
CA LEU A 116 7.83 -17.49 4.25
C LEU A 116 7.99 -17.98 5.69
N ASP A 117 7.67 -19.24 5.99
CA ASP A 117 7.73 -19.78 7.35
C ASP A 117 9.14 -20.19 7.80
N GLN A 118 10.04 -20.37 6.82
CA GLN A 118 11.47 -20.68 7.03
C GLN A 118 11.70 -21.93 7.90
N ASP A 119 10.84 -22.94 7.80
CA ASP A 119 10.93 -24.15 8.64
C ASP A 119 11.98 -25.17 8.13
N GLY A 120 12.45 -25.00 6.89
CA GLY A 120 13.47 -25.82 6.25
C GLY A 120 12.94 -26.92 5.33
N GLU A 121 11.63 -27.02 5.16
CA GLU A 121 10.96 -27.85 4.16
C GLU A 121 10.66 -27.04 2.88
N ASP A 122 10.53 -27.71 1.73
CA ASP A 122 10.14 -27.06 0.47
C ASP A 122 8.61 -27.05 0.35
N ASP A 123 7.98 -25.92 0.68
CA ASP A 123 6.55 -25.72 0.52
C ASP A 123 6.16 -25.04 -0.79
N ALA A 124 4.87 -25.14 -1.13
CA ALA A 124 4.33 -24.42 -2.28
C ALA A 124 4.43 -22.90 -2.10
N GLY A 125 4.41 -22.41 -0.86
CA GLY A 125 4.48 -20.99 -0.55
C GLY A 125 3.18 -20.24 -0.81
N VAL A 126 3.24 -18.94 -0.55
CA VAL A 126 2.16 -17.99 -0.82
C VAL A 126 2.59 -16.95 -1.86
N GLN A 127 1.64 -16.32 -2.52
CA GLN A 127 1.93 -15.14 -3.34
C GLN A 127 1.58 -13.89 -2.54
N VAL A 128 2.54 -12.98 -2.41
CA VAL A 128 2.39 -11.75 -1.63
C VAL A 128 2.34 -10.55 -2.56
N TYR A 129 1.43 -9.64 -2.27
CA TYR A 129 1.30 -8.39 -2.99
C TYR A 129 1.18 -7.20 -2.04
N GLN A 130 1.69 -6.07 -2.51
CA GLN A 130 1.35 -4.76 -1.97
C GLN A 130 0.24 -4.11 -2.78
N VAL A 131 -0.56 -3.27 -2.13
CA VAL A 131 -1.45 -2.34 -2.81
C VAL A 131 -0.78 -0.98 -2.85
N ALA A 132 -0.57 -0.45 -4.05
CA ALA A 132 0.30 0.70 -4.25
C ALA A 132 -0.30 1.73 -5.19
N LEU A 133 -0.03 2.99 -4.90
CA LEU A 133 -0.18 4.10 -5.84
C LEU A 133 1.09 4.20 -6.69
N ASN A 134 0.93 4.19 -8.01
CA ASN A 134 2.00 4.32 -8.99
C ASN A 134 1.67 5.40 -10.02
N GLN A 135 2.63 5.70 -10.89
CA GLN A 135 2.45 6.61 -12.03
C GLN A 135 2.51 5.81 -13.33
N ASN A 136 1.43 5.80 -14.13
CA ASN A 136 1.47 5.17 -15.46
C ASN A 136 1.99 6.15 -16.53
N MET A 137 3.27 6.52 -16.44
CA MET A 137 3.87 7.55 -17.29
C MET A 137 3.83 7.22 -18.79
N LEU A 138 3.88 5.92 -19.14
CA LEU A 138 3.87 5.47 -20.54
C LEU A 138 2.48 5.07 -21.03
N ASN A 139 1.46 5.14 -20.17
CA ASN A 139 0.10 4.68 -20.47
C ASN A 139 0.06 3.24 -21.01
N THR A 140 0.83 2.34 -20.38
CA THR A 140 0.91 0.91 -20.75
C THR A 140 0.38 0.03 -19.63
N VAL A 141 0.02 -1.21 -19.98
CA VAL A 141 -0.18 -2.32 -19.05
C VAL A 141 0.62 -3.51 -19.57
N PRO A 142 1.49 -4.14 -18.76
CA PRO A 142 1.83 -3.82 -17.37
C PRO A 142 2.43 -2.41 -17.20
N LEU A 143 2.42 -1.90 -15.97
CA LEU A 143 2.98 -0.59 -15.65
C LEU A 143 4.48 -0.60 -15.93
N ALA A 144 4.95 0.38 -16.69
CA ALA A 144 6.38 0.59 -16.89
C ALA A 144 6.97 1.33 -15.68
N GLY A 145 8.21 1.00 -15.31
CA GLY A 145 8.95 1.73 -14.28
C GLY A 145 8.63 1.34 -12.84
N ILE A 146 7.91 0.23 -12.60
CA ILE A 146 7.64 -0.32 -11.26
C ILE A 146 8.90 -0.53 -10.40
N ALA A 147 10.05 -0.71 -11.05
CA ALA A 147 11.36 -0.78 -10.44
C ALA A 147 11.76 0.46 -9.62
N GLN A 148 11.13 1.61 -9.87
CA GLN A 148 11.36 2.84 -9.10
C GLN A 148 10.63 2.84 -7.75
N GLY A 149 9.81 1.82 -7.49
CA GLY A 149 8.98 1.72 -6.32
C GLY A 149 7.70 2.57 -6.41
N PRO A 150 6.78 2.35 -5.48
CA PRO A 150 5.49 3.03 -5.47
C PRO A 150 5.59 4.43 -4.85
N VAL A 151 4.63 5.28 -5.21
CA VAL A 151 4.44 6.61 -4.60
C VAL A 151 3.86 6.48 -3.19
N LEU A 152 2.90 5.57 -3.01
CA LEU A 152 2.35 5.16 -1.72
C LEU A 152 2.23 3.63 -1.72
N SER A 153 2.49 3.00 -0.58
CA SER A 153 2.33 1.56 -0.39
C SER A 153 1.35 1.27 0.75
N SER A 154 0.73 0.09 0.72
CA SER A 154 -0.16 -0.41 1.76
C SER A 154 0.57 -0.84 3.03
N TYR A 155 1.89 -0.90 2.99
CA TYR A 155 2.73 -1.14 4.14
C TYR A 155 3.85 -0.10 4.24
N TYR A 156 4.39 0.03 5.44
CA TYR A 156 5.56 0.84 5.74
C TYR A 156 6.76 -0.06 6.02
N ARG A 157 7.88 0.29 5.39
CA ARG A 157 9.17 -0.36 5.57
C ARG A 157 10.08 0.56 6.38
N ASP A 158 10.68 0.03 7.43
CA ASP A 158 11.66 0.79 8.23
C ASP A 158 12.85 1.16 7.33
N PRO A 159 13.27 2.43 7.22
CA PRO A 159 14.31 2.82 6.28
C PRO A 159 15.73 2.40 6.70
N LEU A 160 15.91 1.91 7.92
CA LEU A 160 17.20 1.45 8.45
C LEU A 160 17.33 -0.07 8.36
N THR A 161 16.32 -0.82 8.80
CA THR A 161 16.34 -2.30 8.73
C THR A 161 15.77 -2.82 7.42
N GLU A 162 15.01 -1.97 6.74
CA GLU A 162 14.26 -2.31 5.56
C GLU A 162 13.23 -3.44 5.83
N GLU A 163 12.84 -3.69 7.07
CA GLU A 163 11.78 -4.65 7.39
C GLU A 163 10.39 -4.04 7.22
N ILE A 164 9.40 -4.86 6.88
CA ILE A 164 7.99 -4.42 6.93
C ILE A 164 7.59 -4.34 8.39
N VAL A 165 7.25 -3.15 8.87
CA VAL A 165 6.95 -2.92 10.30
C VAL A 165 5.50 -2.52 10.57
N GLU A 166 4.76 -2.08 9.55
CA GLU A 166 3.36 -1.70 9.67
C GLU A 166 2.60 -1.86 8.35
N GLY A 167 1.30 -2.11 8.42
CA GLY A 167 0.37 -2.00 7.29
C GLY A 167 -0.26 -3.32 6.89
N ALA A 168 -0.57 -3.47 5.61
CA ALA A 168 -1.29 -4.62 5.07
C ALA A 168 -0.68 -5.15 3.79
N LEU A 169 -0.71 -6.48 3.66
CA LEU A 169 -0.34 -7.26 2.49
C LEU A 169 -1.58 -8.01 1.98
N VAL A 170 -1.63 -8.26 0.68
CA VAL A 170 -2.58 -9.19 0.09
C VAL A 170 -1.86 -10.51 -0.14
N VAL A 171 -2.44 -11.59 0.36
CA VAL A 171 -1.83 -12.92 0.30
C VAL A 171 -2.78 -13.86 -0.43
N TYR A 172 -2.28 -14.49 -1.49
CA TYR A 172 -2.92 -15.64 -2.13
C TYR A 172 -2.22 -16.91 -1.65
N ALA A 173 -2.96 -17.72 -0.90
CA ALA A 173 -2.50 -19.05 -0.50
C ALA A 173 -3.20 -20.12 -1.37
N PRO A 174 -2.48 -21.17 -1.80
CA PRO A 174 -3.06 -22.28 -2.54
C PRO A 174 -4.05 -23.10 -1.69
N ASP A 175 -3.85 -23.11 -0.37
CA ASP A 175 -4.66 -23.83 0.62
C ASP A 175 -4.62 -23.12 1.99
N ASP A 176 -5.14 -23.79 3.03
CA ASP A 176 -5.12 -23.34 4.43
C ASP A 176 -3.90 -23.83 5.22
N GLN A 177 -2.92 -24.45 4.55
CA GLN A 177 -1.65 -24.90 5.10
C GLN A 177 -0.55 -23.95 4.61
N GLN A 178 -0.45 -22.80 5.26
CA GLN A 178 0.58 -21.82 4.93
C GLN A 178 1.94 -22.30 5.45
N GLY A 179 2.87 -22.54 4.51
CA GLY A 179 4.32 -22.43 4.67
C GLY A 179 4.84 -21.27 3.82
#